data_AF-A0A4Q2Y483-F1
#
_entry.id   AF-A0A4Q2Y483-F1
#
_cell.length_a   1.000
_cell.length_b   1.000
_cell.length_c   1.000
_cell.angle_alpha   90.00
_cell.angle_beta   90.00
_cell.angle_gamma   90.00
#
_symmetry.space_group_name_H-M   'P 1'
#
loop_
_entity.id
_entity.type
_entity.pdbx_description
1 polymer ?
#
loop_
_entity_poly.entity_id
_entity_poly.type
_entity_poly.pdbx_seq_one_letter_code
_entity_poly.pdbx_strand_id
1 'polypeptide(L)'
;MPEVIFWHRGNAELVSRHNTLGLASVAAAVKNAVPSERASGPAPIPFFNPDMTAPTSDSSPQAPWDVIIIGGGPAGSTAATTLAKAGRRVLVLEKEKFPRFHIGESLLPYNREIFDRLGVWPKIEAAGFMVKRGAQFLMGNGSHRNRLNFSKGAFTEFPESIQVERSKFDDLLLKHSMECGADVREEALVLSHRVQADSVTVKYRSGDGAEHTVSAAFLMDASGLSNLTANQASLREYYPGHKKLAIFGHFSGVDMPQGDQYGDILVVRRENSWFWLIPLEADKTSVGLVLDQKEFQALGGKPDAIFHEAARTTKVVAERFTAAVSLEPLRVLTDFSYRNGRLIAPRVVRIGDASGFIDPVFSSGVMLAMTSGHQGAEAVGEALASGSPMTAGMRRYEKDTRRRIAQYWEFIENFYKNSFAQLFFQPYNRLSMVCAINAVLAGRTRLPLVLRLRLRIFFFLAWLNRHVPVARRIEIS
;
A
#
# COMPACT_ATOMS: atom_id res chain seq x y z
N MET A 1 -7.44 -26.01 -59.83
CA MET A 1 -6.92 -24.79 -60.48
C MET A 1 -6.30 -23.93 -59.39
N PRO A 2 -4.96 -23.82 -59.38
CA PRO A 2 -4.22 -22.92 -58.52
C PRO A 2 -4.02 -21.57 -59.22
N GLU A 3 -3.75 -20.50 -58.48
CA GLU A 3 -2.73 -19.56 -58.94
C GLU A 3 -2.06 -18.84 -57.76
N VAL A 4 -0.75 -19.03 -57.76
CA VAL A 4 0.29 -18.45 -56.91
C VAL A 4 0.87 -17.29 -57.70
N ILE A 5 1.08 -16.11 -57.11
CA ILE A 5 2.13 -15.18 -57.57
C ILE A 5 2.82 -14.52 -56.36
N PHE A 6 4.12 -14.79 -56.25
CA PHE A 6 5.14 -14.16 -55.41
C PHE A 6 5.64 -12.84 -56.02
N TRP A 7 6.54 -12.13 -55.30
CA TRP A 7 7.68 -11.28 -55.72
C TRP A 7 7.74 -10.02 -54.81
N HIS A 8 8.85 -9.54 -54.25
CA HIS A 8 10.20 -10.05 -54.00
C HIS A 8 10.93 -8.99 -53.14
N ARG A 9 11.93 -9.40 -52.34
CA ARG A 9 12.97 -8.50 -51.77
C ARG A 9 14.01 -8.16 -52.85
N GLY A 10 14.64 -6.98 -52.74
CA GLY A 10 15.95 -6.74 -53.37
C GLY A 10 16.44 -5.28 -53.37
N ASN A 11 17.40 -4.99 -52.48
CA ASN A 11 18.58 -4.10 -52.57
C ASN A 11 18.67 -2.99 -53.64
N ALA A 12 19.18 -1.82 -53.25
CA ALA A 12 20.53 -1.37 -53.64
C ALA A 12 20.92 -0.03 -52.99
N GLU A 13 22.20 0.04 -52.65
CA GLU A 13 22.97 1.17 -52.12
C GLU A 13 23.20 2.29 -53.14
N LEU A 14 23.76 3.40 -52.61
CA LEU A 14 24.88 4.22 -53.13
C LEU A 14 24.60 5.65 -53.61
N VAL A 15 25.65 6.45 -53.36
CA VAL A 15 25.99 7.82 -53.79
C VAL A 15 25.44 8.92 -52.87
N SER A 16 26.15 9.37 -51.83
CA SER A 16 27.44 10.11 -51.77
C SER A 16 27.40 11.52 -52.38
N ARG A 17 27.50 12.55 -51.51
CA ARG A 17 28.50 13.65 -51.50
C ARG A 17 27.92 15.02 -51.10
N HIS A 18 28.53 15.53 -50.03
CA HIS A 18 29.00 16.91 -49.81
C HIS A 18 27.97 18.05 -49.84
N ASN A 19 27.79 18.73 -48.69
CA ASN A 19 28.52 19.97 -48.49
C ASN A 19 28.57 20.40 -47.02
N THR A 20 29.76 20.88 -46.66
CA THR A 20 30.21 21.51 -45.43
C THR A 20 29.82 23.00 -45.37
N LEU A 21 30.04 23.60 -44.19
CA LEU A 21 29.99 25.04 -43.81
C LEU A 21 28.61 25.50 -43.33
N GLY A 22 28.45 26.23 -42.22
CA GLY A 22 29.39 26.86 -41.32
C GLY A 22 28.63 27.84 -40.41
N LEU A 23 28.97 27.80 -39.13
CA LEU A 23 28.89 28.81 -38.07
C LEU A 23 28.20 30.18 -38.29
N ALA A 24 27.47 30.54 -37.23
CA ALA A 24 27.46 31.83 -36.52
C ALA A 24 26.48 32.95 -36.90
N SER A 25 25.69 33.32 -35.88
CA SER A 25 25.47 34.68 -35.35
C SER A 25 24.90 35.76 -36.27
N VAL A 26 23.88 36.49 -35.79
CA VAL A 26 23.98 37.94 -35.46
C VAL A 26 22.61 38.47 -35.03
N ALA A 27 22.63 39.19 -33.92
CA ALA A 27 21.55 39.99 -33.36
C ALA A 27 21.53 41.42 -33.93
N ALA A 28 20.40 42.10 -33.67
CA ALA A 28 20.20 43.56 -33.54
C ALA A 28 19.69 44.36 -34.76
N ALA A 29 18.55 45.05 -34.55
CA ALA A 29 18.39 46.49 -34.83
C ALA A 29 17.17 47.07 -34.08
N VAL A 30 17.31 48.32 -33.62
CA VAL A 30 16.63 48.98 -32.49
C VAL A 30 15.90 50.26 -32.99
N LYS A 31 14.99 50.79 -32.13
CA LYS A 31 14.59 52.22 -31.91
C LYS A 31 13.15 52.56 -32.35
N ASN A 32 12.35 53.40 -31.69
CA ASN A 32 12.37 54.15 -30.42
C ASN A 32 10.98 54.81 -30.28
N ALA A 33 10.43 54.96 -29.06
CA ALA A 33 9.70 56.18 -28.60
C ALA A 33 9.23 56.03 -27.14
N VAL A 34 9.52 57.05 -26.32
CA VAL A 34 9.11 57.24 -24.91
C VAL A 34 8.35 58.59 -24.85
N PRO A 35 7.35 58.75 -23.96
CA PRO A 35 7.45 59.69 -22.82
C PRO A 35 6.90 59.05 -21.52
N SER A 36 7.70 58.89 -20.46
CA SER A 36 7.90 59.78 -19.29
C SER A 36 6.66 60.07 -18.43
N GLU A 37 6.59 59.47 -17.23
CA GLU A 37 6.05 60.13 -16.02
C GLU A 37 6.62 59.49 -14.74
N ARG A 38 6.77 60.33 -13.71
CA ARG A 38 7.57 60.16 -12.48
C ARG A 38 6.81 59.35 -11.41
N ALA A 39 7.53 58.56 -10.60
CA ALA A 39 7.72 58.77 -9.14
C ALA A 39 8.07 57.48 -8.36
N SER A 40 8.82 57.68 -7.27
CA SER A 40 9.23 56.75 -6.19
C SER A 40 10.29 55.68 -6.52
N GLY A 41 11.56 56.00 -6.20
CA GLY A 41 12.64 55.03 -6.15
C GLY A 41 12.64 54.26 -4.80
N PRO A 42 13.07 52.99 -4.77
CA PRO A 42 13.27 52.25 -3.53
C PRO A 42 14.64 52.54 -2.90
N ALA A 43 14.69 52.40 -1.58
CA ALA A 43 15.79 52.69 -0.66
C ALA A 43 17.12 51.93 -0.96
N PRO A 44 18.27 52.42 -0.47
CA PRO A 44 19.59 51.88 -0.81
C PRO A 44 19.84 50.48 -0.22
N ILE A 45 20.50 49.65 -1.03
CA ILE A 45 20.98 48.30 -0.69
C ILE A 45 22.14 48.43 0.32
N PRO A 46 22.11 47.75 1.48
CA PRO A 46 23.26 47.74 2.38
C PRO A 46 24.34 46.79 1.88
N PHE A 47 25.57 47.28 1.99
CA PHE A 47 26.83 46.60 1.71
C PHE A 47 26.97 45.28 2.49
N PHE A 48 27.46 44.25 1.80
CA PHE A 48 27.82 42.95 2.35
C PHE A 48 29.11 43.09 3.17
N ASN A 49 29.08 42.72 4.45
CA ASN A 49 30.24 42.67 5.34
C ASN A 49 30.68 41.20 5.50
N PRO A 50 31.89 40.78 5.09
CA PRO A 50 32.31 39.39 5.14
C PRO A 50 33.08 39.11 6.44
N ASP A 51 32.36 39.03 7.55
CA ASP A 51 32.87 38.43 8.79
C ASP A 51 31.77 37.55 9.39
N MET A 52 31.62 36.35 8.82
CA MET A 52 30.93 35.26 9.51
C MET A 52 31.96 34.24 9.94
N THR A 53 32.39 34.40 11.20
CA THR A 53 32.91 33.32 12.03
C THR A 53 31.96 32.13 11.95
N ALA A 54 32.53 30.94 11.74
CA ALA A 54 31.82 29.66 11.67
C ALA A 54 30.79 29.52 12.82
N PRO A 55 29.59 28.95 12.56
CA PRO A 55 28.65 28.67 13.64
C PRO A 55 29.27 27.61 14.54
N THR A 56 29.72 28.06 15.72
CA THR A 56 30.01 27.21 16.87
C THR A 56 28.79 26.36 17.17
N SER A 57 29.01 25.07 17.37
CA SER A 57 28.01 24.08 17.76
C SER A 57 27.28 24.52 19.03
N ASP A 58 26.12 25.14 18.85
CA ASP A 58 25.27 25.54 19.97
C ASP A 58 24.48 24.32 20.43
N SER A 59 25.04 23.58 21.39
CA SER A 59 24.42 22.45 22.06
C SER A 59 23.39 22.92 23.09
N SER A 60 22.41 23.71 22.65
CA SER A 60 21.16 23.84 23.40
C SER A 60 20.47 22.46 23.38
N PRO A 61 19.95 21.95 24.51
CA PRO A 61 19.19 20.71 24.49
C PRO A 61 17.98 20.94 23.58
N GLN A 62 18.04 20.40 22.36
CA GLN A 62 16.92 20.40 21.43
C GLN A 62 15.73 19.86 22.21
N ALA A 63 14.67 20.67 22.34
CA ALA A 63 13.51 20.26 23.12
C ALA A 63 13.05 18.88 22.61
N PRO A 64 12.68 17.94 23.52
CA PRO A 64 12.37 16.57 23.14
C PRO A 64 11.22 16.51 22.15
N TRP A 65 11.21 15.49 21.30
CA TRP A 65 10.09 15.24 20.38
C TRP A 65 8.84 14.85 21.17
N ASP A 66 7.66 15.17 20.65
CA ASP A 66 6.44 14.61 21.24
C ASP A 66 6.34 13.13 20.87
N VAL A 67 6.60 12.82 19.59
CA VAL A 67 6.47 11.47 19.04
C VAL A 67 7.60 11.17 18.07
N ILE A 68 8.23 10.00 18.24
CA ILE A 68 9.05 9.38 17.19
C ILE A 68 8.23 8.28 16.51
N ILE A 69 8.27 8.23 15.18
CA ILE A 69 7.60 7.22 14.36
C ILE A 69 8.68 6.43 13.61
N ILE A 70 8.68 5.11 13.77
CA ILE A 70 9.60 4.21 13.04
C ILE A 70 8.93 3.78 11.74
N GLY A 71 9.45 4.21 10.59
CA GLY A 71 8.94 3.88 9.26
C GLY A 71 8.02 4.93 8.66
N GLY A 72 8.25 5.27 7.39
CA GLY A 72 7.56 6.29 6.59
C GLY A 72 6.54 5.75 5.58
N GLY A 73 6.20 4.45 5.64
CA GLY A 73 5.13 3.86 4.82
C GLY A 73 3.73 4.39 5.18
N PRO A 74 2.64 3.86 4.57
CA PRO A 74 1.29 4.42 4.73
C PRO A 74 0.80 4.57 6.17
N ALA A 75 1.15 3.65 7.08
CA ALA A 75 0.80 3.80 8.49
C ALA A 75 1.54 4.97 9.16
N GLY A 76 2.86 5.05 8.92
CA GLY A 76 3.72 6.05 9.53
C GLY A 76 3.45 7.47 9.04
N SER A 77 3.33 7.66 7.72
CA SER A 77 2.97 8.95 7.12
C SER A 77 1.55 9.41 7.53
N THR A 78 0.60 8.49 7.64
CA THR A 78 -0.75 8.81 8.16
C THR A 78 -0.70 9.29 9.61
N ALA A 79 0.06 8.59 10.47
CA ALA A 79 0.23 8.97 11.87
C ALA A 79 0.96 10.31 12.00
N ALA A 80 2.02 10.50 11.22
CA ALA A 80 2.82 11.72 11.18
C ALA A 80 1.98 12.93 10.79
N THR A 81 1.22 12.82 9.68
CA THR A 81 0.31 13.88 9.23
C THR A 81 -0.75 14.19 10.28
N THR A 82 -1.35 13.16 10.89
CA THR A 82 -2.39 13.34 11.92
C THR A 82 -1.85 14.11 13.13
N LEU A 83 -0.68 13.73 13.65
CA LEU A 83 -0.06 14.37 14.81
C LEU A 83 0.50 15.77 14.49
N ALA A 84 1.12 15.95 13.32
CA ALA A 84 1.68 17.24 12.90
C ALA A 84 0.58 18.29 12.72
N LYS A 85 -0.55 17.93 12.09
CA LYS A 85 -1.74 18.79 12.01
C LYS A 85 -2.35 19.14 13.38
N ALA A 86 -2.11 18.30 14.39
CA ALA A 86 -2.49 18.57 15.78
C ALA A 86 -1.44 19.40 16.55
N GLY A 87 -0.44 19.97 15.86
CA GLY A 87 0.58 20.84 16.43
C GLY A 87 1.67 20.11 17.22
N ARG A 88 1.81 18.78 17.05
CA ARG A 88 2.84 17.99 17.74
C ARG A 88 4.16 17.99 16.99
N ARG A 89 5.26 17.96 17.74
CA ARG A 89 6.61 17.78 17.19
C ARG A 89 6.85 16.30 16.90
N VAL A 90 6.77 15.95 15.62
CA VAL A 90 6.89 14.57 15.15
C VAL A 90 8.19 14.37 14.39
N LEU A 91 8.93 13.31 14.74
CA LEU A 91 10.06 12.81 13.98
C LEU A 91 9.74 11.45 13.36
N VAL A 92 9.84 11.32 12.04
CA VAL A 92 9.75 10.06 11.32
C VAL A 92 11.15 9.60 10.94
N LEU A 93 11.50 8.37 11.32
CA LEU A 93 12.76 7.73 10.95
C LEU A 93 12.46 6.62 9.94
N GLU A 94 12.81 6.85 8.68
CA GLU A 94 12.60 5.91 7.57
C GLU A 94 13.96 5.38 7.10
N LYS A 95 14.09 4.05 7.01
CA LYS A 95 15.36 3.37 6.72
C LYS A 95 15.75 3.42 5.24
N GLU A 96 14.79 3.58 4.33
CA GLU A 96 15.01 3.59 2.89
C GLU A 96 14.96 5.03 2.35
N LYS A 97 15.59 5.28 1.20
CA LYS A 97 15.43 6.51 0.44
C LYS A 97 14.20 6.42 -0.45
N PHE A 98 13.30 7.41 -0.42
CA PHE A 98 12.12 7.45 -1.27
C PHE A 98 12.42 8.19 -2.59
N PRO A 99 11.72 7.86 -3.69
CA PRO A 99 10.72 6.79 -3.80
C PRO A 99 11.36 5.38 -3.76
N ARG A 100 10.68 4.43 -3.11
CA ARG A 100 11.16 3.06 -2.93
C ARG A 100 10.13 2.02 -3.34
N PHE A 101 10.59 0.85 -3.78
CA PHE A 101 9.66 -0.25 -4.07
C PHE A 101 8.98 -0.77 -2.78
N HIS A 102 7.70 -1.13 -2.88
CA HIS A 102 6.99 -1.90 -1.87
C HIS A 102 5.77 -2.60 -2.51
N ILE A 103 5.39 -3.79 -2.03
CA ILE A 103 4.20 -4.50 -2.53
C ILE A 103 2.91 -4.09 -1.78
N GLY A 104 1.75 -4.25 -2.41
CA GLY A 104 0.44 -3.92 -1.83
C GLY A 104 -0.18 -2.71 -2.53
N GLU A 105 -0.56 -2.93 -3.78
CA GLU A 105 -0.84 -1.87 -4.78
C GLU A 105 -2.33 -1.66 -5.04
N SER A 106 -3.17 -2.59 -4.58
CA SER A 106 -4.62 -2.49 -4.71
C SER A 106 -5.23 -1.94 -3.44
N LEU A 107 -5.83 -0.74 -3.50
CA LEU A 107 -6.46 -0.10 -2.35
C LEU A 107 -7.96 -0.42 -2.27
N LEU A 108 -8.57 -0.06 -1.14
CA LEU A 108 -9.99 -0.21 -0.90
C LEU A 108 -10.68 1.16 -0.87
N PRO A 109 -11.97 1.26 -1.28
CA PRO A 109 -12.71 2.53 -1.31
C PRO A 109 -12.63 3.36 -0.02
N TYR A 110 -12.72 2.74 1.15
CA TYR A 110 -12.67 3.45 2.44
C TYR A 110 -11.29 4.03 2.80
N ASN A 111 -10.24 3.80 2.00
CA ASN A 111 -9.03 4.63 2.08
C ASN A 111 -9.36 6.12 1.86
N ARG A 112 -10.39 6.43 1.07
CA ARG A 112 -10.86 7.79 0.80
C ARG A 112 -11.21 8.57 2.06
N GLU A 113 -11.86 7.94 3.03
CA GLU A 113 -12.19 8.59 4.31
C GLU A 113 -10.92 9.08 5.03
N ILE A 114 -9.85 8.27 5.00
CA ILE A 114 -8.57 8.68 5.61
C ILE A 114 -7.91 9.78 4.78
N PHE A 115 -7.93 9.68 3.45
CA PHE A 115 -7.37 10.71 2.58
C PHE A 115 -8.01 12.09 2.79
N ASP A 116 -9.33 12.13 2.96
CA ASP A 116 -10.08 13.37 3.23
C ASP A 116 -9.70 13.95 4.61
N ARG A 117 -9.60 13.11 5.65
CA ARG A 117 -9.16 13.54 7.00
C ARG A 117 -7.74 14.11 7.00
N LEU A 118 -6.84 13.47 6.27
CA LEU A 118 -5.47 13.95 6.11
C LEU A 118 -5.41 15.24 5.28
N GLY A 119 -6.34 15.42 4.32
CA GLY A 119 -6.31 16.52 3.35
C GLY A 119 -5.40 16.23 2.15
N VAL A 120 -5.10 14.95 1.91
CA VAL A 120 -4.18 14.51 0.85
C VAL A 120 -4.91 14.09 -0.43
N TRP A 121 -6.24 13.92 -0.38
CA TRP A 121 -7.02 13.49 -1.54
C TRP A 121 -6.77 14.30 -2.82
N PRO A 122 -6.76 15.65 -2.81
CA PRO A 122 -6.53 16.42 -4.03
C PRO A 122 -5.21 16.08 -4.74
N LYS A 123 -4.16 15.74 -3.99
CA LYS A 123 -2.87 15.31 -4.55
C LYS A 123 -2.91 13.90 -5.12
N ILE A 124 -3.61 12.99 -4.44
CA ILE A 124 -3.79 11.61 -4.91
C ILE A 124 -4.60 11.60 -6.20
N GLU A 125 -5.65 12.42 -6.28
CA GLU A 125 -6.47 12.60 -7.48
C GLU A 125 -5.63 13.19 -8.63
N ALA A 126 -4.85 14.25 -8.35
CA ALA A 126 -3.95 14.86 -9.33
C ALA A 126 -2.83 13.92 -9.79
N ALA A 127 -2.41 12.95 -8.97
CA ALA A 127 -1.40 11.95 -9.34
C ALA A 127 -1.90 10.96 -10.41
N GLY A 128 -3.21 10.90 -10.67
CA GLY A 128 -3.76 10.13 -11.80
C GLY A 128 -3.62 8.62 -11.67
N PHE A 129 -3.64 8.08 -10.45
CA PHE A 129 -3.61 6.63 -10.22
C PHE A 129 -4.79 5.92 -10.90
N MET A 130 -4.57 4.66 -11.29
CA MET A 130 -5.58 3.84 -11.98
C MET A 130 -6.86 3.69 -11.15
N VAL A 131 -8.01 4.08 -11.70
CA VAL A 131 -9.29 4.00 -10.99
C VAL A 131 -9.79 2.55 -10.92
N LYS A 132 -10.06 2.07 -9.71
CA LYS A 132 -10.56 0.72 -9.41
C LYS A 132 -12.03 0.77 -8.98
N ARG A 133 -12.93 0.24 -9.82
CA ARG A 133 -14.39 0.25 -9.54
C ARG A 133 -14.90 -1.05 -8.91
N GLY A 134 -14.08 -2.09 -8.89
CA GLY A 134 -14.43 -3.35 -8.29
C GLY A 134 -13.27 -4.31 -8.09
N ALA A 135 -13.63 -5.50 -7.63
CA ALA A 135 -12.77 -6.66 -7.53
C ALA A 135 -13.44 -7.86 -8.20
N GLN A 136 -12.69 -8.58 -9.01
CA GLN A 136 -13.19 -9.75 -9.74
C GLN A 136 -12.51 -11.00 -9.23
N PHE A 137 -13.32 -11.97 -8.85
CA PHE A 137 -12.86 -13.28 -8.41
C PHE A 137 -13.18 -14.28 -9.51
N LEU A 138 -12.16 -15.00 -9.96
CA LEU A 138 -12.22 -15.94 -11.07
C LEU A 138 -11.75 -17.32 -10.59
N MET A 139 -12.39 -18.38 -11.05
CA MET A 139 -11.84 -19.73 -10.91
C MET A 139 -10.74 -19.93 -11.97
N GLY A 140 -9.65 -20.60 -11.62
CA GLY A 140 -8.49 -20.79 -12.52
C GLY A 140 -8.82 -21.45 -13.85
N ASN A 141 -9.81 -22.35 -13.87
CA ASN A 141 -10.35 -23.00 -15.06
C ASN A 141 -11.38 -22.17 -15.85
N GLY A 142 -11.75 -20.98 -15.37
CA GLY A 142 -12.71 -20.08 -16.00
C GLY A 142 -14.18 -20.46 -15.80
N SER A 143 -14.50 -21.49 -15.00
CA SER A 143 -15.87 -21.97 -14.78
C SER A 143 -16.79 -20.96 -14.09
N HIS A 144 -16.24 -20.11 -13.22
CA HIS A 144 -17.02 -19.13 -12.46
C HIS A 144 -16.29 -17.80 -12.34
N ARG A 145 -17.09 -16.73 -12.31
CA ARG A 145 -16.68 -15.34 -12.11
C ARG A 145 -17.65 -14.63 -11.18
N ASN A 146 -17.12 -13.89 -10.21
CA ASN A 146 -17.89 -12.98 -9.38
C ASN A 146 -17.21 -11.60 -9.40
N ARG A 147 -17.94 -10.56 -9.84
CA ARG A 147 -17.48 -9.16 -9.79
C ARG A 147 -18.18 -8.42 -8.67
N LEU A 148 -17.42 -7.95 -7.69
CA LEU A 148 -17.89 -7.03 -6.67
C LEU A 148 -17.67 -5.60 -7.18
N ASN A 149 -18.75 -4.98 -7.69
CA ASN A 149 -18.74 -3.58 -8.07
C ASN A 149 -18.99 -2.73 -6.83
N PHE A 150 -18.05 -1.85 -6.46
CA PHE A 150 -18.10 -1.09 -5.21
C PHE A 150 -19.29 -0.12 -5.14
N SER A 151 -19.77 0.39 -6.28
CA SER A 151 -21.00 1.21 -6.35
C SER A 151 -22.27 0.46 -5.94
N LYS A 152 -22.25 -0.89 -5.96
CA LYS A 152 -23.38 -1.76 -5.60
C LYS A 152 -23.29 -2.33 -4.18
N GLY A 153 -22.40 -1.78 -3.35
CA GLY A 153 -22.28 -2.14 -1.93
C GLY A 153 -23.46 -1.66 -1.10
N ALA A 154 -23.68 -2.27 0.07
CA ALA A 154 -24.65 -1.73 1.01
C ALA A 154 -24.06 -0.48 1.68
N PHE A 155 -24.80 0.64 1.63
CA PHE A 155 -24.37 1.93 2.18
C PHE A 155 -23.02 2.40 1.59
N THR A 156 -22.88 2.31 0.26
CA THR A 156 -21.66 2.77 -0.42
C THR A 156 -21.54 4.30 -0.32
N GLU A 157 -20.54 4.76 0.44
CA GLU A 157 -20.14 6.17 0.51
C GLU A 157 -19.11 6.50 -0.57
N PHE A 158 -18.25 5.53 -0.91
CA PHE A 158 -17.18 5.66 -1.90
C PHE A 158 -17.34 4.55 -2.96
N PRO A 159 -17.77 4.89 -4.19
CA PRO A 159 -18.11 3.90 -5.22
C PRO A 159 -16.90 3.34 -5.98
N GLU A 160 -15.70 3.84 -5.69
CA GLU A 160 -14.46 3.45 -6.35
C GLU A 160 -13.25 3.64 -5.41
N SER A 161 -12.12 3.09 -5.84
CA SER A 161 -10.80 3.20 -5.20
C SER A 161 -9.73 3.39 -6.29
N ILE A 162 -8.47 3.16 -5.96
CA ILE A 162 -7.34 3.31 -6.87
C ILE A 162 -6.39 2.11 -6.79
N GLN A 163 -5.71 1.81 -7.89
CA GLN A 163 -4.51 0.97 -7.91
C GLN A 163 -3.30 1.91 -7.94
N VAL A 164 -2.31 1.64 -7.10
CA VAL A 164 -1.17 2.55 -6.91
C VAL A 164 0.14 1.82 -7.08
N GLU A 165 1.08 2.43 -7.78
CA GLU A 165 2.47 2.07 -7.62
C GLU A 165 2.95 2.62 -6.27
N ARG A 166 3.29 1.72 -5.33
CA ARG A 166 3.60 2.09 -3.94
C ARG A 166 4.79 3.02 -3.80
N SER A 167 5.75 2.99 -4.73
CA SER A 167 6.87 3.93 -4.75
C SER A 167 6.41 5.38 -4.86
N LYS A 168 5.45 5.65 -5.75
CA LYS A 168 4.85 6.98 -5.97
C LYS A 168 3.90 7.35 -4.84
N PHE A 169 3.07 6.39 -4.42
CA PHE A 169 2.04 6.62 -3.40
C PHE A 169 2.63 6.88 -2.01
N ASP A 170 3.61 6.08 -1.57
CA ASP A 170 4.22 6.25 -0.26
C ASP A 170 5.04 7.57 -0.20
N ASP A 171 5.74 7.92 -1.27
CA ASP A 171 6.44 9.21 -1.42
C ASP A 171 5.50 10.40 -1.35
N LEU A 172 4.36 10.33 -2.04
CA LEU A 172 3.33 11.37 -1.96
C LEU A 172 2.83 11.55 -0.52
N LEU A 173 2.53 10.46 0.19
CA LEU A 173 2.06 10.52 1.58
C LEU A 173 3.14 11.07 2.53
N LEU A 174 4.39 10.64 2.36
CA LEU A 174 5.50 11.06 3.21
C LEU A 174 5.83 12.55 2.98
N LYS A 175 5.83 13.01 1.73
CA LYS A 175 5.96 14.44 1.38
C LYS A 175 4.83 15.28 1.96
N HIS A 176 3.58 14.80 1.87
CA HIS A 176 2.47 15.48 2.51
C HIS A 176 2.63 15.58 4.04
N SER A 177 3.23 14.57 4.68
CA SER A 177 3.54 14.62 6.12
C SER A 177 4.55 15.72 6.44
N MET A 178 5.59 15.88 5.62
CA MET A 178 6.59 16.95 5.77
C MET A 178 5.96 18.34 5.63
N GLU A 179 5.12 18.53 4.63
CA GLU A 179 4.39 19.79 4.43
C GLU A 179 3.43 20.12 5.58
N CYS A 180 2.93 19.11 6.29
CA CYS A 180 2.10 19.30 7.49
C CYS A 180 2.93 19.57 8.76
N GLY A 181 4.27 19.55 8.69
CA GLY A 181 5.17 19.90 9.79
C GLY A 181 5.89 18.73 10.47
N ALA A 182 5.82 17.51 9.94
CA ALA A 182 6.63 16.40 10.45
C ALA A 182 8.09 16.53 9.99
N ASP A 183 9.07 16.33 10.89
CA ASP A 183 10.47 16.14 10.52
C ASP A 183 10.64 14.69 10.04
N VAL A 184 11.10 14.51 8.80
CA VAL A 184 11.30 13.19 8.21
C VAL A 184 12.78 13.02 7.90
N ARG A 185 13.38 11.95 8.43
CA ARG A 185 14.75 11.54 8.14
C ARG A 185 14.72 10.22 7.41
N GLU A 186 15.02 10.28 6.12
CA GLU A 186 15.25 9.11 5.29
C GLU A 186 16.64 8.54 5.53
N GLU A 187 16.86 7.29 5.08
CA GLU A 187 18.12 6.56 5.32
C GLU A 187 18.50 6.51 6.82
N ALA A 188 17.49 6.52 7.69
CA ALA A 188 17.61 6.51 9.14
C ALA A 188 17.16 5.15 9.70
N LEU A 189 18.09 4.20 9.77
CA LEU A 189 17.84 2.85 10.29
C LEU A 189 17.78 2.86 11.81
N VAL A 190 16.59 2.64 12.38
CA VAL A 190 16.44 2.46 13.83
C VAL A 190 17.10 1.15 14.27
N LEU A 191 18.02 1.25 15.24
CA LEU A 191 18.81 0.14 15.77
C LEU A 191 18.20 -0.42 17.06
N SER A 192 17.74 0.47 17.95
CA SER A 192 17.16 0.07 19.23
C SER A 192 16.30 1.18 19.83
N HIS A 193 15.44 0.80 20.77
CA HIS A 193 14.70 1.74 21.61
C HIS A 193 14.75 1.32 23.08
N ARG A 194 14.65 2.30 23.98
CA ARG A 194 14.53 2.13 25.42
C ARG A 194 13.38 2.99 25.92
N VAL A 195 12.45 2.38 26.65
CA VAL A 195 11.34 3.08 27.29
C VAL A 195 11.75 3.42 28.73
N GLN A 196 11.63 4.68 29.11
CA GLN A 196 11.81 5.19 30.47
C GLN A 196 10.45 5.63 31.06
N ALA A 197 10.44 6.08 32.31
CA ALA A 197 9.22 6.52 32.99
C ALA A 197 8.59 7.75 32.32
N ASP A 198 9.42 8.69 31.88
CA ASP A 198 9.08 10.01 31.35
C ASP A 198 9.29 10.13 29.82
N SER A 199 10.11 9.28 29.22
CA SER A 199 10.45 9.34 27.79
C SER A 199 10.60 7.97 27.13
N VAL A 200 10.85 7.99 25.82
CA VAL A 200 11.40 6.90 25.02
C VAL A 200 12.63 7.43 24.30
N THR A 201 13.74 6.71 24.40
CA THR A 201 14.96 7.00 23.64
C THR A 201 15.10 6.03 22.48
N VAL A 202 15.41 6.54 21.29
CA VAL A 202 15.62 5.78 20.06
C VAL A 202 17.03 6.04 19.54
N LYS A 203 17.75 4.96 19.24
CA LYS A 203 19.03 5.00 18.54
C LYS A 203 18.83 4.64 17.08
N TYR A 204 19.38 5.43 16.18
CA TYR A 204 19.33 5.15 14.74
C TYR A 204 20.67 5.45 14.08
N ARG A 205 20.88 4.86 12.90
CA ARG A 205 22.04 5.12 12.04
C ARG A 205 21.58 5.85 10.78
N SER A 206 22.22 6.97 10.45
CA SER A 206 21.98 7.71 9.20
C SER A 206 22.71 7.06 8.01
N GLY A 207 22.38 7.49 6.79
CA GLY A 207 22.97 6.95 5.55
C GLY A 207 24.49 7.12 5.43
N ASP A 208 25.06 8.10 6.13
CA ASP A 208 26.51 8.31 6.26
C ASP A 208 27.20 7.36 7.26
N GLY A 209 26.42 6.49 7.93
CA GLY A 209 26.91 5.55 8.94
C GLY A 209 26.99 6.12 10.37
N ALA A 210 26.71 7.41 10.57
CA ALA A 210 26.74 8.01 11.90
C ALA A 210 25.57 7.51 12.77
N GLU A 211 25.86 7.26 14.05
CA GLU A 211 24.83 6.86 15.02
C GLU A 211 24.34 8.05 15.84
N HIS A 212 23.03 8.16 15.94
CA HIS A 212 22.34 9.26 16.60
C HIS A 212 21.43 8.71 17.70
N THR A 213 21.21 9.54 18.73
CA THR A 213 20.26 9.24 19.80
C THR A 213 19.28 10.39 19.93
N VAL A 214 17.99 10.09 19.88
CA VAL A 214 16.88 11.04 20.02
C VAL A 214 15.91 10.55 21.08
N SER A 215 15.21 11.48 21.74
CA SER A 215 14.22 11.17 22.76
C SER A 215 12.87 11.79 22.44
N ALA A 216 11.79 11.10 22.80
CA ALA A 216 10.42 11.56 22.67
C ALA A 216 9.55 11.17 23.87
N ALA A 217 8.38 11.79 24.02
CA ALA A 217 7.39 11.34 24.99
C ALA A 217 6.76 9.99 24.60
N PHE A 218 6.55 9.75 23.30
CA PHE A 218 5.97 8.51 22.76
C PHE A 218 6.74 7.97 21.55
N LEU A 219 6.63 6.67 21.34
CA LEU A 219 7.11 5.94 20.16
C LEU A 219 5.94 5.27 19.44
N MET A 220 5.85 5.47 18.13
CA MET A 220 4.95 4.71 17.27
C MET A 220 5.76 3.80 16.36
N ASP A 221 5.49 2.50 16.41
CA ASP A 221 6.10 1.52 15.52
C ASP A 221 5.23 1.36 14.28
N ALA A 222 5.71 1.88 13.15
CA ALA A 222 5.15 1.71 11.81
C ALA A 222 6.14 0.98 10.88
N SER A 223 7.05 0.17 11.45
CA SER A 223 8.16 -0.47 10.73
C SER A 223 7.73 -1.56 9.74
N GLY A 224 6.43 -1.74 9.54
CA GLY A 224 5.87 -2.73 8.64
C GLY A 224 6.18 -4.16 9.10
N LEU A 225 6.50 -5.02 8.12
CA LEU A 225 6.83 -6.43 8.37
C LEU A 225 8.08 -6.63 9.25
N SER A 226 8.93 -5.61 9.41
CA SER A 226 10.08 -5.67 10.32
C SER A 226 9.67 -5.81 11.80
N ASN A 227 8.48 -5.35 12.18
CA ASN A 227 7.88 -5.57 13.52
C ASN A 227 8.84 -5.23 14.68
N LEU A 228 9.60 -4.14 14.56
CA LEU A 228 10.78 -3.87 15.37
C LEU A 228 10.49 -3.97 16.87
N THR A 229 9.50 -3.23 17.36
CA THR A 229 9.19 -3.21 18.80
C THR A 229 8.46 -4.46 19.27
N ALA A 230 7.73 -5.15 18.39
CA ALA A 230 7.04 -6.40 18.72
C ALA A 230 8.04 -7.57 18.85
N ASN A 231 9.03 -7.62 17.96
CA ASN A 231 10.10 -8.62 17.97
C ASN A 231 11.00 -8.45 19.19
N GLN A 232 11.41 -7.21 19.52
CA GLN A 232 12.20 -6.95 20.72
C GLN A 232 11.47 -7.35 22.02
N ALA A 233 10.13 -7.29 22.02
CA ALA A 233 9.29 -7.68 23.15
C ALA A 233 8.79 -9.14 23.07
N SER A 234 9.24 -9.92 22.09
CA SER A 234 8.81 -11.31 21.85
C SER A 234 7.29 -11.48 21.75
N LEU A 235 6.60 -10.52 21.12
CA LEU A 235 5.14 -10.49 21.02
C LEU A 235 4.59 -11.11 19.74
N ARG A 236 5.43 -11.38 18.75
CA ARG A 236 4.99 -11.83 17.42
C ARG A 236 4.67 -13.32 17.41
N GLU A 237 3.44 -13.63 17.01
CA GLU A 237 2.92 -14.99 16.88
C GLU A 237 2.42 -15.21 15.45
N TYR A 238 2.98 -16.20 14.75
CA TYR A 238 2.49 -16.60 13.44
C TYR A 238 1.19 -17.37 13.53
N TYR A 239 0.29 -17.17 12.58
CA TYR A 239 -0.96 -17.93 12.52
C TYR A 239 -0.66 -19.40 12.19
N PRO A 240 -1.05 -20.36 13.06
CA PRO A 240 -0.84 -21.78 12.79
C PRO A 240 -1.54 -22.20 11.49
N GLY A 241 -0.83 -22.92 10.62
CA GLY A 241 -1.41 -23.42 9.37
C GLY A 241 -1.58 -22.37 8.26
N HIS A 242 -1.23 -21.10 8.48
CA HIS A 242 -1.30 -20.03 7.48
C HIS A 242 0.09 -19.51 7.13
N LYS A 243 0.97 -20.40 6.68
CA LYS A 243 2.32 -20.03 6.22
C LYS A 243 2.30 -19.84 4.71
N LYS A 244 1.90 -18.64 4.29
CA LYS A 244 1.85 -18.25 2.88
C LYS A 244 3.16 -17.59 2.44
N LEU A 245 3.43 -17.71 1.14
CA LEU A 245 4.40 -16.89 0.44
C LEU A 245 3.80 -16.34 -0.85
N ALA A 246 4.41 -15.28 -1.37
CA ALA A 246 4.05 -14.66 -2.63
C ALA A 246 5.28 -14.58 -3.54
N ILE A 247 5.11 -14.95 -4.82
CA ILE A 247 6.08 -14.75 -5.90
C ILE A 247 5.46 -13.77 -6.88
N PHE A 248 6.09 -12.63 -7.16
CA PHE A 248 5.44 -11.55 -7.89
C PHE A 248 6.40 -10.63 -8.63
N GLY A 249 5.87 -9.92 -9.63
CA GLY A 249 6.58 -8.89 -10.38
C GLY A 249 5.63 -8.05 -11.21
N HIS A 250 6.17 -7.07 -11.93
CA HIS A 250 5.43 -6.25 -12.88
C HIS A 250 5.61 -6.76 -14.31
N PHE A 251 4.52 -6.74 -15.07
CA PHE A 251 4.46 -7.25 -16.44
C PHE A 251 3.83 -6.22 -17.37
N SER A 252 4.36 -6.10 -18.59
CA SER A 252 3.70 -5.47 -19.73
C SER A 252 2.94 -6.54 -20.53
N GLY A 253 1.95 -6.15 -21.35
CA GLY A 253 1.26 -7.05 -22.27
C GLY A 253 0.29 -8.05 -21.63
N VAL A 254 -0.08 -7.85 -20.36
CA VAL A 254 -1.11 -8.68 -19.69
C VAL A 254 -2.50 -8.26 -20.16
N ASP A 255 -3.28 -9.19 -20.71
CA ASP A 255 -4.65 -8.90 -21.14
C ASP A 255 -5.58 -8.69 -19.93
N MET A 256 -6.15 -7.49 -19.84
CA MET A 256 -7.03 -7.05 -18.77
C MET A 256 -8.42 -6.70 -19.32
N PRO A 257 -9.49 -6.79 -18.50
CA PRO A 257 -10.83 -6.40 -18.92
C PRO A 257 -10.86 -4.99 -19.51
N GLN A 258 -11.72 -4.77 -20.50
CA GLN A 258 -11.83 -3.46 -21.16
C GLN A 258 -12.91 -2.58 -20.50
N GLY A 259 -12.91 -1.28 -20.85
CA GLY A 259 -13.95 -0.34 -20.42
C GLY A 259 -13.92 -0.02 -18.92
N ASP A 260 -15.10 0.00 -18.29
CA ASP A 260 -15.27 0.41 -16.88
C ASP A 260 -14.58 -0.52 -15.86
N GLN A 261 -14.16 -1.70 -16.32
CA GLN A 261 -13.58 -2.77 -15.50
C GLN A 261 -12.06 -2.85 -15.62
N TYR A 262 -11.45 -2.01 -16.46
CA TYR A 262 -10.02 -2.08 -16.73
C TYR A 262 -9.19 -1.96 -15.46
N GLY A 263 -9.54 -1.06 -14.54
CA GLY A 263 -8.83 -0.90 -13.28
C GLY A 263 -9.22 -1.89 -12.17
N ASP A 264 -10.12 -2.86 -12.42
CA ASP A 264 -10.49 -3.85 -11.40
C ASP A 264 -9.31 -4.80 -11.12
N ILE A 265 -9.12 -5.16 -9.84
CA ILE A 265 -8.23 -6.28 -9.48
C ILE A 265 -8.85 -7.60 -9.93
N LEU A 266 -8.06 -8.50 -10.49
CA LEU A 266 -8.44 -9.90 -10.69
C LEU A 266 -7.79 -10.79 -9.63
N VAL A 267 -8.58 -11.61 -8.96
CA VAL A 267 -8.15 -12.65 -8.03
C VAL A 267 -8.51 -14.00 -8.65
N VAL A 268 -7.52 -14.71 -9.16
CA VAL A 268 -7.70 -16.00 -9.84
C VAL A 268 -7.40 -17.14 -8.88
N ARG A 269 -8.43 -17.81 -8.39
CA ARG A 269 -8.34 -18.89 -7.42
C ARG A 269 -7.97 -20.23 -8.08
N ARG A 270 -7.00 -20.92 -7.49
CA ARG A 270 -6.67 -22.34 -7.72
C ARG A 270 -7.03 -23.15 -6.46
N GLU A 271 -6.70 -24.43 -6.43
CA GLU A 271 -6.99 -25.30 -5.28
C GLU A 271 -6.39 -24.78 -3.97
N ASN A 272 -5.05 -24.63 -3.92
CA ASN A 272 -4.32 -24.20 -2.71
C ASN A 272 -3.53 -22.90 -2.88
N SER A 273 -3.63 -22.29 -4.06
CA SER A 273 -2.96 -21.04 -4.42
C SER A 273 -3.89 -20.11 -5.17
N TRP A 274 -3.46 -18.89 -5.42
CA TRP A 274 -4.21 -17.93 -6.22
C TRP A 274 -3.29 -16.86 -6.79
N PHE A 275 -3.72 -16.23 -7.89
CA PHE A 275 -3.04 -15.09 -8.48
C PHE A 275 -3.77 -13.78 -8.18
N TRP A 276 -3.04 -12.70 -7.94
CA TRP A 276 -3.56 -11.35 -8.20
C TRP A 276 -3.07 -10.86 -9.57
N LEU A 277 -3.92 -10.09 -10.26
CA LEU A 277 -3.53 -9.23 -11.38
C LEU A 277 -4.07 -7.82 -11.08
N ILE A 278 -3.17 -6.86 -10.95
CA ILE A 278 -3.46 -5.48 -10.55
C ILE A 278 -2.92 -4.53 -11.64
N PRO A 279 -3.78 -3.89 -12.43
CA PRO A 279 -3.35 -2.93 -13.46
C PRO A 279 -2.93 -1.63 -12.77
N LEU A 280 -1.67 -1.22 -12.96
CA LEU A 280 -1.11 -0.01 -12.34
C LEU A 280 -1.13 1.16 -13.31
N GLU A 281 -0.82 0.89 -14.58
CA GLU A 281 -0.80 1.84 -15.70
C GLU A 281 -1.26 1.13 -16.98
N ALA A 282 -1.37 1.85 -18.10
CA ALA A 282 -1.90 1.33 -19.36
C ALA A 282 -1.19 0.04 -19.87
N ASP A 283 0.11 -0.10 -19.58
CA ASP A 283 0.89 -1.29 -19.96
C ASP A 283 1.81 -1.76 -18.81
N LYS A 284 1.31 -1.67 -17.58
CA LYS A 284 2.01 -2.15 -16.38
C LYS A 284 1.04 -2.81 -15.44
N THR A 285 1.14 -4.12 -15.29
CA THR A 285 0.29 -4.93 -14.41
C THR A 285 1.15 -5.66 -13.39
N SER A 286 0.83 -5.49 -12.10
CA SER A 286 1.39 -6.30 -11.03
C SER A 286 0.71 -7.66 -10.99
N VAL A 287 1.50 -8.72 -11.09
CA VAL A 287 1.01 -10.10 -11.03
C VAL A 287 1.78 -10.86 -9.98
N GLY A 288 1.06 -11.58 -9.12
CA GLY A 288 1.68 -12.39 -8.08
C GLY A 288 0.91 -13.66 -7.79
N LEU A 289 1.66 -14.73 -7.57
CA LEU A 289 1.17 -16.03 -7.13
C LEU A 289 1.34 -16.14 -5.62
N VAL A 290 0.25 -16.41 -4.90
CA VAL A 290 0.26 -16.73 -3.47
C VAL A 290 -0.02 -18.21 -3.27
N LEU A 291 0.84 -18.89 -2.53
CA LEU A 291 0.76 -20.33 -2.25
C LEU A 291 1.25 -20.66 -0.84
N ASP A 292 0.98 -21.88 -0.37
CA ASP A 292 1.49 -22.36 0.90
C ASP A 292 2.99 -22.67 0.82
N GLN A 293 3.72 -22.39 1.91
CA GLN A 293 5.14 -22.69 2.05
C GLN A 293 5.46 -24.17 1.85
N LYS A 294 4.58 -25.05 2.35
CA LYS A 294 4.73 -26.51 2.15
C LYS A 294 4.58 -26.91 0.68
N GLU A 295 3.66 -26.27 -0.04
CA GLU A 295 3.43 -26.53 -1.46
C GLU A 295 4.63 -26.04 -2.29
N PHE A 296 5.13 -24.84 -2.03
CA PHE A 296 6.34 -24.32 -2.65
C PHE A 296 7.56 -25.24 -2.42
N GLN A 297 7.74 -25.73 -1.19
CA GLN A 297 8.80 -26.68 -0.87
C GLN A 297 8.64 -28.02 -1.60
N ALA A 298 7.40 -28.52 -1.71
CA ALA A 298 7.10 -29.79 -2.38
C ALA A 298 7.28 -29.74 -3.90
N LEU A 299 6.95 -28.61 -4.54
CA LEU A 299 7.16 -28.41 -5.97
C LEU A 299 8.65 -28.51 -6.33
N GLY A 300 9.52 -27.94 -5.49
CA GLY A 300 10.95 -27.86 -5.75
C GLY A 300 11.29 -26.95 -6.93
N GLY A 301 12.40 -26.24 -6.85
CA GLY A 301 12.90 -25.41 -7.96
C GLY A 301 12.93 -23.92 -7.68
N LYS A 302 13.27 -23.14 -8.72
CA LYS A 302 13.42 -21.68 -8.61
C LYS A 302 12.05 -21.00 -8.58
N PRO A 303 11.86 -19.94 -7.78
CA PRO A 303 10.60 -19.19 -7.72
C PRO A 303 10.06 -18.78 -9.09
N ASP A 304 10.91 -18.30 -10.00
CA ASP A 304 10.51 -17.89 -11.35
C ASP A 304 9.88 -19.05 -12.15
N ALA A 305 10.51 -20.22 -12.10
CA ALA A 305 10.01 -21.40 -12.80
C ALA A 305 8.64 -21.85 -12.25
N ILE A 306 8.48 -21.82 -10.93
CA ILE A 306 7.22 -22.15 -10.25
C ILE A 306 6.11 -21.16 -10.67
N PHE A 307 6.43 -19.85 -10.67
CA PHE A 307 5.48 -18.82 -11.07
C PHE A 307 5.03 -19.00 -12.52
N HIS A 308 5.98 -19.14 -13.45
CA HIS A 308 5.66 -19.27 -14.88
C HIS A 308 4.91 -20.57 -15.20
N GLU A 309 5.25 -21.68 -14.54
CA GLU A 309 4.51 -22.94 -14.70
C GLU A 309 3.08 -22.82 -14.17
N ALA A 310 2.89 -22.19 -13.00
CA ALA A 310 1.56 -21.94 -12.45
C ALA A 310 0.74 -21.00 -13.37
N ALA A 311 1.37 -19.98 -13.95
CA ALA A 311 0.71 -19.07 -14.88
C ALA A 311 0.28 -19.79 -16.18
N ARG A 312 1.15 -20.66 -16.72
CA ARG A 312 0.90 -21.47 -17.92
C ARG A 312 -0.20 -22.52 -17.72
N THR A 313 -0.26 -23.13 -16.54
CA THR A 313 -1.22 -24.21 -16.23
C THR A 313 -2.57 -23.71 -15.72
N THR A 314 -2.66 -22.44 -15.32
CA THR A 314 -3.93 -21.83 -14.91
C THR A 314 -4.59 -21.15 -16.12
N LYS A 315 -5.61 -21.80 -16.71
CA LYS A 315 -6.26 -21.36 -17.97
C LYS A 315 -6.52 -19.84 -18.04
N VAL A 316 -7.18 -19.27 -17.03
CA VAL A 316 -7.53 -17.84 -16.99
C VAL A 316 -6.30 -16.92 -17.03
N VAL A 317 -5.20 -17.35 -16.40
CA VAL A 317 -3.93 -16.60 -16.38
C VAL A 317 -3.20 -16.80 -17.70
N ALA A 318 -3.09 -18.04 -18.18
CA ALA A 318 -2.43 -18.40 -19.44
C ALA A 318 -3.00 -17.62 -20.63
N GLU A 319 -4.33 -17.51 -20.73
CA GLU A 319 -5.02 -16.74 -21.77
C GLU A 319 -4.61 -15.25 -21.76
N ARG A 320 -4.26 -14.70 -20.58
CA ARG A 320 -3.88 -13.30 -20.40
C ARG A 320 -2.38 -13.05 -20.54
N PHE A 321 -1.60 -14.13 -20.50
CA PHE A 321 -0.15 -14.09 -20.52
C PHE A 321 0.44 -14.32 -21.92
N THR A 322 -0.41 -14.37 -22.96
CA THR A 322 0.02 -14.65 -24.35
C THR A 322 1.02 -13.64 -24.91
N ALA A 323 0.92 -12.37 -24.50
CA ALA A 323 1.85 -11.30 -24.86
C ALA A 323 2.62 -10.74 -23.64
N ALA A 324 2.52 -11.39 -22.48
CA ALA A 324 3.05 -10.83 -21.24
C ALA A 324 4.57 -10.93 -21.16
N VAL A 325 5.21 -9.83 -20.79
CA VAL A 325 6.67 -9.73 -20.61
C VAL A 325 6.98 -9.18 -19.23
N SER A 326 7.87 -9.85 -18.50
CA SER A 326 8.34 -9.38 -17.19
C SER A 326 9.16 -8.10 -17.35
N LEU A 327 8.79 -7.06 -16.61
CA LEU A 327 9.50 -5.76 -16.61
C LEU A 327 10.67 -5.75 -15.62
N GLU A 328 10.65 -6.64 -14.63
CA GLU A 328 11.68 -6.79 -13.61
C GLU A 328 11.80 -8.26 -13.17
N PRO A 329 12.88 -8.67 -12.48
CA PRO A 329 12.96 -9.98 -11.84
C PRO A 329 11.86 -10.17 -10.79
N LEU A 330 11.34 -11.40 -10.67
CA LEU A 330 10.33 -11.67 -9.67
C LEU A 330 10.93 -11.62 -8.26
N ARG A 331 10.10 -11.19 -7.32
CA ARG A 331 10.40 -11.07 -5.90
C ARG A 331 9.65 -12.14 -5.15
N VAL A 332 10.20 -12.54 -4.01
CA VAL A 332 9.56 -13.49 -3.08
C VAL A 332 9.37 -12.82 -1.74
N LEU A 333 8.17 -12.94 -1.18
CA LEU A 333 7.84 -12.52 0.17
C LEU A 333 7.26 -13.70 0.95
N THR A 334 7.79 -13.98 2.13
CA THR A 334 7.37 -15.09 2.99
C THR A 334 6.92 -14.60 4.35
N ASP A 335 6.26 -15.48 5.12
CA ASP A 335 6.01 -15.31 6.57
C ASP A 335 5.34 -13.98 6.94
N PHE A 336 4.40 -13.54 6.10
CA PHE A 336 3.68 -12.28 6.35
C PHE A 336 2.45 -12.46 7.26
N SER A 337 1.98 -13.68 7.51
CA SER A 337 0.77 -13.93 8.31
C SER A 337 1.07 -14.07 9.81
N TYR A 338 0.94 -12.98 10.58
CA TYR A 338 1.18 -12.98 12.03
C TYR A 338 0.30 -11.97 12.78
N ARG A 339 0.22 -12.15 14.09
CA ARG A 339 -0.41 -11.25 15.05
C ARG A 339 0.56 -10.90 16.16
N ASN A 340 0.27 -9.82 16.89
CA ASN A 340 1.02 -9.45 18.08
C ASN A 340 0.19 -9.63 19.36
N GLY A 341 0.81 -10.19 20.39
CA GLY A 341 0.20 -10.40 21.70
C GLY A 341 -0.26 -9.10 22.36
N ARG A 342 0.42 -7.97 22.10
CA ARG A 342 0.01 -6.62 22.51
C ARG A 342 0.31 -5.60 21.41
N LEU A 343 -0.61 -4.66 21.19
CA LEU A 343 -0.43 -3.56 20.22
C LEU A 343 0.05 -2.28 20.90
N ILE A 344 -0.12 -2.20 22.22
CA ILE A 344 0.22 -1.03 23.03
C ILE A 344 1.07 -1.44 24.24
N ALA A 345 1.90 -0.52 24.69
CA ALA A 345 2.62 -0.58 25.97
C ALA A 345 2.78 0.87 26.48
N PRO A 346 3.18 1.10 27.74
CA PRO A 346 3.46 2.46 28.20
C PRO A 346 4.40 3.16 27.21
N ARG A 347 3.96 4.33 26.70
CA ARG A 347 4.65 5.17 25.71
C ARG A 347 4.87 4.56 24.32
N VAL A 348 4.33 3.38 24.02
CA VAL A 348 4.52 2.69 22.72
C VAL A 348 3.19 2.28 22.10
N VAL A 349 2.98 2.63 20.84
CA VAL A 349 1.83 2.18 20.01
C VAL A 349 2.35 1.56 18.71
N ARG A 350 1.92 0.34 18.40
CA ARG A 350 2.20 -0.32 17.11
C ARG A 350 1.07 -0.04 16.14
N ILE A 351 1.37 0.27 14.88
CA ILE A 351 0.41 0.62 13.81
C ILE A 351 0.78 -0.07 12.49
N GLY A 352 -0.20 -0.23 11.60
CA GLY A 352 -0.06 -1.00 10.36
C GLY A 352 0.44 -2.41 10.58
N ASP A 353 1.30 -2.90 9.69
CA ASP A 353 1.75 -4.29 9.77
C ASP A 353 2.57 -4.58 11.04
N ALA A 354 3.12 -3.55 11.71
CA ALA A 354 3.70 -3.71 13.05
C ALA A 354 2.65 -4.10 14.12
N SER A 355 1.36 -4.03 13.81
CA SER A 355 0.26 -4.56 14.64
C SER A 355 -0.13 -6.01 14.29
N GLY A 356 0.27 -6.49 13.12
CA GLY A 356 -0.14 -7.77 12.56
C GLY A 356 -0.53 -7.64 11.09
N PHE A 357 -0.30 -8.71 10.34
CA PHE A 357 -0.67 -8.84 8.94
C PHE A 357 -1.31 -10.21 8.70
N ILE A 358 -2.30 -10.27 7.81
CA ILE A 358 -3.10 -11.48 7.60
C ILE A 358 -2.74 -12.14 6.27
N ASP A 359 -3.28 -11.64 5.17
CA ASP A 359 -3.18 -12.22 3.82
C ASP A 359 -3.61 -11.13 2.80
N PRO A 360 -2.97 -11.07 1.62
CA PRO A 360 -3.26 -10.03 0.63
C PRO A 360 -4.53 -10.24 -0.20
N VAL A 361 -5.24 -11.38 -0.11
CA VAL A 361 -6.35 -11.76 -1.02
C VAL A 361 -7.46 -10.71 -1.14
N PHE A 362 -7.75 -9.97 -0.08
CA PHE A 362 -8.78 -8.92 -0.07
C PHE A 362 -8.22 -7.50 -0.08
N SER A 363 -6.93 -7.33 -0.36
CA SER A 363 -6.29 -6.01 -0.54
C SER A 363 -6.47 -5.05 0.65
N SER A 364 -6.62 -5.56 1.88
CA SER A 364 -6.96 -4.74 3.05
C SER A 364 -5.76 -4.11 3.76
N GLY A 365 -4.53 -4.51 3.43
CA GLY A 365 -3.32 -4.10 4.16
C GLY A 365 -3.15 -2.58 4.29
N VAL A 366 -3.15 -1.84 3.17
CA VAL A 366 -2.98 -0.37 3.19
C VAL A 366 -4.15 0.31 3.92
N MET A 367 -5.38 -0.16 3.74
CA MET A 367 -6.56 0.36 4.45
C MET A 367 -6.40 0.20 5.97
N LEU A 368 -6.02 -1.00 6.44
CA LEU A 368 -5.78 -1.29 7.85
C LEU A 368 -4.59 -0.48 8.39
N ALA A 369 -3.54 -0.31 7.59
CA ALA A 369 -2.36 0.46 7.93
C ALA A 369 -2.66 1.94 8.16
N MET A 370 -3.37 2.58 7.22
CA MET A 370 -3.75 3.98 7.35
C MET A 370 -4.79 4.18 8.47
N THR A 371 -5.78 3.29 8.57
CA THR A 371 -6.78 3.37 9.65
C THR A 371 -6.14 3.27 11.03
N SER A 372 -5.22 2.31 11.22
CA SER A 372 -4.52 2.15 12.49
C SER A 372 -3.50 3.27 12.74
N GLY A 373 -2.85 3.79 11.70
CA GLY A 373 -1.99 4.97 11.80
C GLY A 373 -2.74 6.19 12.32
N HIS A 374 -3.91 6.49 11.75
CA HIS A 374 -4.74 7.62 12.18
C HIS A 374 -5.25 7.43 13.62
N GLN A 375 -5.86 6.29 13.93
CA GLN A 375 -6.42 6.04 15.27
C GLN A 375 -5.35 5.88 16.35
N GLY A 376 -4.19 5.34 16.00
CA GLY A 376 -3.04 5.26 16.88
C GLY A 376 -2.50 6.65 17.20
N ALA A 377 -2.43 7.53 16.19
CA ALA A 377 -2.05 8.93 16.36
C ALA A 377 -3.03 9.70 17.26
N GLU A 378 -4.34 9.54 17.07
CA GLU A 378 -5.35 10.13 17.97
C GLU A 378 -5.16 9.66 19.42
N ALA A 379 -4.95 8.35 19.63
CA ALA A 379 -4.72 7.79 20.96
C ALA A 379 -3.43 8.31 21.62
N VAL A 380 -2.36 8.50 20.85
CA VAL A 380 -1.11 9.13 21.33
C VAL A 380 -1.34 10.62 21.62
N GLY A 381 -2.11 11.33 20.78
CA GLY A 381 -2.49 12.73 21.02
C GLY A 381 -3.24 12.93 22.35
N GLU A 382 -4.18 12.05 22.67
CA GLU A 382 -4.86 12.00 23.99
C GLU A 382 -3.87 11.74 25.14
N ALA A 383 -2.92 10.84 24.94
CA ALA A 383 -1.90 10.50 25.94
C ALA A 383 -0.92 11.65 26.20
N LEU A 384 -0.47 12.34 25.15
CA LEU A 384 0.33 13.56 25.25
C LEU A 384 -0.41 14.67 26.00
N ALA A 385 -1.70 14.89 25.72
CA ALA A 385 -2.50 15.93 26.38
C ALA A 385 -2.71 15.66 27.88
N SER A 386 -2.79 14.39 28.27
CA SER A 386 -2.97 13.99 29.67
C SER A 386 -1.65 13.79 30.44
N GLY A 387 -0.51 13.78 29.76
CA GLY A 387 0.80 13.44 30.34
C GLY A 387 0.92 11.97 30.79
N SER A 388 -0.08 11.13 30.54
CA SER A 388 -0.11 9.75 31.02
C SER A 388 0.60 8.82 30.03
N PRO A 389 1.49 7.92 30.48
CA PRO A 389 2.19 6.99 29.58
C PRO A 389 1.25 5.94 28.96
N MET A 390 0.03 5.79 29.48
CA MET A 390 -0.97 4.84 28.99
C MET A 390 -2.39 5.35 29.26
N THR A 391 -3.21 5.48 28.22
CA THR A 391 -4.58 6.00 28.33
C THR A 391 -5.65 4.98 27.95
N ALA A 392 -6.90 5.30 28.29
CA ALA A 392 -8.07 4.57 27.78
C ALA A 392 -8.18 4.64 26.25
N GLY A 393 -7.73 5.74 25.63
CA GLY A 393 -7.65 5.89 24.17
C GLY A 393 -6.77 4.83 23.52
N MET A 394 -5.58 4.58 24.06
CA MET A 394 -4.69 3.52 23.59
C MET A 394 -5.34 2.13 23.69
N ARG A 395 -6.03 1.84 24.80
CA ARG A 395 -6.74 0.56 24.98
C ARG A 395 -7.91 0.41 24.00
N ARG A 396 -8.63 1.50 23.72
CA ARG A 396 -9.69 1.55 22.71
C ARG A 396 -9.12 1.31 21.31
N TYR A 397 -8.00 1.94 20.97
CA TYR A 397 -7.26 1.69 19.74
C TYR A 397 -6.92 0.20 19.57
N GLU A 398 -6.31 -0.44 20.57
CA GLU A 398 -5.96 -1.86 20.48
C GLU A 398 -7.19 -2.74 20.25
N LYS A 399 -8.27 -2.50 21.01
CA LYS A 399 -9.53 -3.25 20.89
C LYS A 399 -10.13 -3.12 19.48
N ASP A 400 -10.17 -1.91 18.93
CA ASP A 400 -10.76 -1.64 17.62
C ASP A 400 -9.91 -2.21 16.48
N THR A 401 -8.58 -2.11 16.58
CA THR A 401 -7.65 -2.70 15.60
C THR A 401 -7.77 -4.23 15.59
N ARG A 402 -7.80 -4.87 16.76
CA ARG A 402 -8.02 -6.33 16.85
C ARG A 402 -9.35 -6.75 16.26
N ARG A 403 -10.43 -6.00 16.52
CA ARG A 403 -11.75 -6.28 15.96
C ARG A 403 -11.73 -6.24 14.43
N ARG A 404 -11.08 -5.24 13.82
CA ARG A 404 -10.95 -5.14 12.36
C ARG A 404 -10.12 -6.28 11.78
N ILE A 405 -8.97 -6.61 12.38
CA ILE A 405 -8.14 -7.74 11.95
C ILE A 405 -8.96 -9.04 12.00
N ALA A 406 -9.68 -9.28 13.10
CA ALA A 406 -10.53 -10.48 13.25
C ALA A 406 -11.64 -10.57 12.19
N GLN A 407 -12.21 -9.43 11.80
CA GLN A 407 -13.21 -9.38 10.73
C GLN A 407 -12.64 -9.82 9.38
N TYR A 408 -11.46 -9.33 8.99
CA TYR A 408 -10.80 -9.80 7.76
C TYR A 408 -10.32 -11.24 7.87
N TRP A 409 -9.84 -11.65 9.05
CA TRP A 409 -9.43 -13.02 9.32
C TRP A 409 -10.55 -14.03 9.02
N GLU A 410 -11.78 -13.78 9.48
CA GLU A 410 -12.93 -14.66 9.24
C GLU A 410 -13.19 -14.87 7.74
N PHE A 411 -13.03 -13.83 6.91
CA PHE A 411 -13.13 -13.97 5.45
C PHE A 411 -11.95 -14.74 4.85
N ILE A 412 -10.73 -14.41 5.26
CA ILE A 412 -9.49 -14.97 4.69
C ILE A 412 -9.39 -16.47 5.00
N GLU A 413 -9.63 -16.85 6.25
CA GLU A 413 -9.58 -18.25 6.67
C GLU A 413 -10.61 -19.10 5.92
N ASN A 414 -11.79 -18.54 5.67
CA ASN A 414 -12.83 -19.24 4.91
C ASN A 414 -12.60 -19.18 3.41
N PHE A 415 -11.91 -18.17 2.86
CA PHE A 415 -11.61 -18.09 1.43
C PHE A 415 -10.96 -19.38 0.95
N TYR A 416 -10.00 -19.95 1.67
CA TYR A 416 -9.33 -21.19 1.27
C TYR A 416 -10.19 -22.47 1.42
N LYS A 417 -11.41 -22.40 1.97
CA LYS A 417 -12.30 -23.57 2.14
C LYS A 417 -13.24 -23.73 0.95
N ASN A 418 -13.43 -24.98 0.49
CA ASN A 418 -14.32 -25.29 -0.65
C ASN A 418 -15.78 -24.89 -0.38
N SER A 419 -16.27 -25.05 0.85
CA SER A 419 -17.67 -24.73 1.20
C SER A 419 -17.98 -23.24 1.08
N PHE A 420 -17.00 -22.38 1.40
CA PHE A 420 -17.10 -20.94 1.21
C PHE A 420 -16.99 -20.57 -0.28
N ALA A 421 -16.04 -21.17 -1.00
CA ALA A 421 -15.86 -20.97 -2.44
C ALA A 421 -17.17 -21.16 -3.21
N GLN A 422 -17.86 -22.27 -2.93
CA GLN A 422 -19.11 -22.62 -3.58
C GLN A 422 -20.19 -21.54 -3.44
N LEU A 423 -20.29 -20.92 -2.27
CA LEU A 423 -21.24 -19.81 -2.04
C LEU A 423 -20.74 -18.49 -2.62
N PHE A 424 -19.46 -18.20 -2.45
CA PHE A 424 -18.88 -16.92 -2.84
C PHE A 424 -18.82 -16.74 -4.37
N PHE A 425 -18.56 -17.82 -5.12
CA PHE A 425 -18.52 -17.81 -6.59
C PHE A 425 -19.88 -18.03 -7.25
N GLN A 426 -20.92 -18.36 -6.46
CA GLN A 426 -22.31 -18.47 -6.92
C GLN A 426 -23.22 -17.58 -6.07
N PRO A 427 -23.02 -16.25 -6.12
CA PRO A 427 -23.74 -15.34 -5.24
C PRO A 427 -25.24 -15.33 -5.54
N TYR A 428 -26.05 -15.94 -4.67
CA TYR A 428 -27.47 -15.64 -4.57
C TYR A 428 -27.63 -14.43 -3.65
N ASN A 429 -28.04 -13.28 -4.16
CA ASN A 429 -28.22 -12.07 -3.34
C ASN A 429 -29.49 -12.11 -2.46
N ARG A 430 -29.86 -13.28 -1.92
CA ARG A 430 -30.92 -13.40 -0.91
C ARG A 430 -30.50 -12.60 0.32
N LEU A 431 -31.44 -11.85 0.91
CA LEU A 431 -31.21 -11.01 2.09
C LEU A 431 -30.10 -9.93 1.91
N SER A 432 -29.74 -9.58 0.66
CA SER A 432 -28.67 -8.61 0.36
C SER A 432 -27.30 -8.97 0.95
N MET A 433 -26.97 -10.26 1.06
CA MET A 433 -25.69 -10.74 1.62
C MET A 433 -24.48 -10.30 0.79
N VAL A 434 -24.60 -10.28 -0.54
CA VAL A 434 -23.52 -9.84 -1.44
C VAL A 434 -23.17 -8.38 -1.19
N CYS A 435 -24.17 -7.54 -0.94
CA CYS A 435 -23.97 -6.14 -0.59
C CYS A 435 -23.24 -5.97 0.76
N ALA A 436 -23.47 -6.88 1.73
CA ALA A 436 -22.77 -6.88 3.01
C ALA A 436 -21.31 -7.34 2.88
N ILE A 437 -21.05 -8.38 2.07
CA ILE A 437 -19.69 -8.82 1.72
C ILE A 437 -18.94 -7.68 1.01
N ASN A 438 -19.58 -7.04 0.04
CA ASN A 438 -19.02 -5.93 -0.70
C ASN A 438 -18.66 -4.76 0.23
N ALA A 439 -19.49 -4.42 1.23
CA ALA A 439 -19.16 -3.39 2.21
C ALA A 439 -17.87 -3.69 3.01
N VAL A 440 -17.65 -4.96 3.39
CA VAL A 440 -16.40 -5.36 4.07
C VAL A 440 -15.21 -5.30 3.11
N LEU A 441 -15.38 -5.84 1.90
CA LEU A 441 -14.34 -5.88 0.88
C LEU A 441 -14.09 -4.50 0.25
N ALA A 442 -14.95 -3.52 0.48
CA ALA A 442 -14.74 -2.11 0.18
C ALA A 442 -13.92 -1.37 1.27
N GLY A 443 -13.61 -2.03 2.39
CA GLY A 443 -12.80 -1.44 3.45
C GLY A 443 -13.58 -0.84 4.62
N ARG A 444 -14.91 -1.02 4.68
CA ARG A 444 -15.73 -0.34 5.70
C ARG A 444 -15.37 -0.84 7.10
N THR A 445 -14.82 0.07 7.90
CA THR A 445 -14.28 -0.24 9.24
C THR A 445 -15.35 -0.36 10.33
N ARG A 446 -16.50 0.33 10.16
CA ARG A 446 -17.64 0.29 11.09
C ARG A 446 -18.87 -0.25 10.39
N LEU A 447 -19.25 -1.48 10.74
CA LEU A 447 -20.44 -2.12 10.18
C LEU A 447 -21.70 -1.87 11.05
N PRO A 448 -22.78 -1.32 10.47
CA PRO A 448 -24.10 -1.30 11.09
C PRO A 448 -24.56 -2.71 11.51
N LEU A 449 -25.43 -2.79 12.52
CA LEU A 449 -25.94 -4.07 13.05
C LEU A 449 -26.53 -4.96 11.95
N VAL A 450 -27.28 -4.36 11.02
CA VAL A 450 -27.89 -5.05 9.87
C VAL A 450 -26.85 -5.75 9.01
N LEU A 451 -25.71 -5.11 8.72
CA LEU A 451 -24.64 -5.73 7.94
C LEU A 451 -23.97 -6.86 8.73
N ARG A 452 -23.74 -6.67 10.02
CA ARG A 452 -23.19 -7.72 10.89
C ARG A 452 -24.09 -8.96 10.93
N LEU A 453 -25.41 -8.78 11.00
CA LEU A 453 -26.37 -9.88 10.96
C LEU A 453 -26.34 -10.62 9.60
N ARG A 454 -26.32 -9.88 8.48
CA ARG A 454 -26.21 -10.46 7.13
C ARG A 454 -24.93 -11.28 6.95
N LEU A 455 -23.80 -10.79 7.48
CA LEU A 455 -22.54 -11.52 7.46
C LEU A 455 -22.59 -12.79 8.31
N ARG A 456 -23.22 -12.74 9.49
CA ARG A 456 -23.42 -13.93 10.33
C ARG A 456 -24.27 -14.99 9.62
N ILE A 457 -25.32 -14.58 8.91
CA ILE A 457 -26.12 -15.50 8.08
C ILE A 457 -25.24 -16.11 6.97
N PHE A 458 -24.46 -15.29 6.26
CA PHE A 458 -23.58 -15.78 5.21
C PHE A 458 -22.56 -16.82 5.72
N PHE A 459 -21.87 -16.54 6.83
CA PHE A 459 -20.93 -17.50 7.43
C PHE A 459 -21.62 -18.74 7.98
N PHE A 460 -22.83 -18.61 8.53
CA PHE A 460 -23.64 -19.76 8.92
C PHE A 460 -24.00 -20.64 7.71
N LEU A 461 -24.38 -20.06 6.57
CA LEU A 461 -24.63 -20.80 5.34
C LEU A 461 -23.36 -21.47 4.81
N ALA A 462 -22.20 -20.82 4.91
CA ALA A 462 -20.91 -21.40 4.53
C ALA A 462 -20.49 -22.58 5.41
N TRP A 463 -20.77 -22.49 6.70
CA TRP A 463 -20.61 -23.59 7.64
C TRP A 463 -21.61 -24.73 7.33
N LEU A 464 -22.89 -24.41 7.14
CA LEU A 464 -23.93 -25.40 6.82
C LEU A 464 -23.64 -26.11 5.50
N ASN A 465 -23.12 -25.40 4.50
CA ASN A 465 -22.73 -25.94 3.20
C ASN A 465 -21.64 -27.03 3.27
N ARG A 466 -20.91 -27.12 4.40
CA ARG A 466 -19.98 -28.23 4.67
C ARG A 466 -20.70 -29.56 4.94
N HIS A 467 -21.89 -29.49 5.52
CA HIS A 467 -22.64 -30.65 6.02
C HIS A 467 -23.84 -30.99 5.12
N VAL A 468 -24.52 -29.96 4.62
CA VAL A 468 -25.70 -30.06 3.77
C VAL A 468 -25.47 -29.16 2.56
N PRO A 469 -25.56 -29.66 1.31
CA PRO A 469 -25.28 -28.86 0.13
C PRO A 469 -26.33 -27.74 -0.05
N VAL A 470 -25.96 -26.51 0.33
CA VAL A 470 -26.77 -25.30 0.17
C VAL A 470 -26.47 -24.63 -1.17
N ALA A 471 -25.28 -24.84 -1.73
CA ALA A 471 -24.87 -24.39 -3.06
C ALA A 471 -24.46 -25.58 -3.93
N ARG A 472 -24.48 -25.38 -5.27
CA ARG A 472 -23.96 -26.40 -6.18
C ARG A 472 -22.45 -26.55 -5.95
N ARG A 473 -21.94 -27.78 -6.06
CA ARG A 473 -20.51 -28.03 -5.98
C ARG A 473 -19.81 -27.37 -7.17
N ILE A 474 -18.68 -26.74 -6.92
CA ILE A 474 -17.78 -26.21 -7.95
C ILE A 474 -16.49 -27.03 -7.90
N GLU A 475 -15.94 -27.35 -9.06
CA GLU A 475 -14.61 -27.95 -9.17
C GLU A 475 -13.56 -26.84 -9.06
N ILE A 476 -12.68 -26.98 -8.09
CA ILE A 476 -11.51 -26.10 -7.93
C ILE A 476 -10.32 -26.89 -8.46
N SER A 477 -9.76 -26.42 -9.57
CA SER A 477 -8.59 -26.98 -10.24
C SER A 477 -7.51 -25.92 -10.32
#